data_AF-A0A1Z9QQG9-F1
#
_entry.id   AF-A0A1Z9QQG9-F1
#
_cell.length_a   1.000
_cell.length_b   1.000
_cell.length_c   1.000
_cell.angle_alpha   90.00
_cell.angle_beta   90.00
_cell.angle_gamma   90.00
#
_symmetry.space_group_name_H-M   'P 1'
#
loop_
_entity.id
_entity.type
_entity.pdbx_description
1 polymer ?
#
loop_
_entity_poly.entity_id
_entity_poly.type
_entity_poly.pdbx_seq_one_letter_code
_entity_poly.pdbx_strand_id
1 'polypeptide(L)'
;MDEKLIEEISNTTGVPQMLVSRSAQARAEANGVDINSILSSWSSGSPAAPVATEVVEEAPVATEVVEEAPVATEVVEEFIEPPADLFSKVARALQYGSLFGIITGFIQAIAISTYLYDGLILESETFNLITEYKKTTYIVALTLLTTFFAVINTVNVKKLLEANFIGHGIKTSDRESIFQGTGLGLMFGSITGFFITSSIGQTIEPILPEDPTLFLLPVFGSFWRIVLMSTLFQALISVISILLGVPKGLELFEEEEAVIIRNRITGSAVIPLGAILVGGIIAVLISQVFINFHDYAPLFALIISAAILLFSALMSAGPKIKITKNEVLITALGIITLTIIIASVAASQL
;
A
#
# COMPACT_ATOMS: atom_id res chain seq x y z
N MET A 1 -36.98 -20.69 11.21
CA MET A 1 -36.72 -21.22 9.86
C MET A 1 -36.46 -22.71 10.00
N ASP A 2 -37.21 -23.55 9.29
CA ASP A 2 -37.14 -25.01 9.43
C ASP A 2 -36.00 -25.60 8.57
N GLU A 3 -34.95 -26.09 9.24
CA GLU A 3 -33.76 -26.66 8.60
C GLU A 3 -34.03 -27.97 7.86
N LYS A 4 -35.04 -28.75 8.29
CA LYS A 4 -35.37 -30.04 7.66
C LYS A 4 -35.96 -29.83 6.26
N LEU A 5 -36.79 -28.81 6.10
CA LEU A 5 -37.37 -28.46 4.80
C LEU A 5 -36.31 -27.94 3.83
N ILE A 6 -35.30 -27.20 4.32
CA ILE A 6 -34.18 -26.72 3.50
C ILE A 6 -33.35 -27.88 2.97
N GLU A 7 -33.05 -28.86 3.82
CA GLU A 7 -32.30 -30.06 3.45
C GLU A 7 -33.06 -30.91 2.43
N GLU A 8 -34.36 -31.12 2.64
CA GLU A 8 -35.23 -31.87 1.72
C GLU A 8 -35.31 -31.21 0.33
N ILE A 9 -35.51 -29.89 0.29
CA ILE A 9 -35.58 -29.12 -0.96
C ILE A 9 -34.22 -29.11 -1.65
N SER A 10 -33.13 -28.95 -0.90
CA SER A 10 -31.76 -28.98 -1.43
C SER A 10 -31.44 -30.32 -2.09
N ASN A 11 -31.79 -31.43 -1.43
CA ASN A 11 -31.57 -32.78 -1.94
C ASN A 11 -32.45 -33.09 -3.17
N THR A 12 -33.69 -32.59 -3.19
CA THR A 12 -34.63 -32.84 -4.30
C THR A 12 -34.31 -32.01 -5.54
N THR A 13 -33.85 -30.77 -5.36
CA THR A 13 -33.60 -29.82 -6.47
C THR A 13 -32.14 -29.75 -6.91
N GLY A 14 -31.21 -30.31 -6.14
CA GLY A 14 -29.76 -30.22 -6.39
C GLY A 14 -29.19 -28.82 -6.12
N VAL A 15 -29.97 -27.91 -5.54
CA VAL A 15 -29.56 -26.55 -5.19
C VAL A 15 -28.92 -26.54 -3.79
N PRO A 16 -27.74 -25.92 -3.60
CA PRO A 16 -27.12 -25.80 -2.27
C PRO A 16 -28.05 -25.18 -1.21
N GLN A 17 -28.05 -25.73 0.02
CA GLN A 17 -28.88 -25.30 1.15
C GLN A 17 -28.83 -23.78 1.41
N MET A 18 -27.66 -23.17 1.24
CA MET A 18 -27.46 -21.71 1.40
C MET A 18 -28.22 -20.87 0.38
N LEU A 19 -28.48 -21.39 -0.82
CA LEU A 19 -29.26 -20.68 -1.84
C LEU A 19 -30.76 -20.88 -1.62
N VAL A 20 -31.17 -22.06 -1.16
CA VAL A 20 -32.55 -22.34 -0.76
C VAL A 20 -32.95 -21.43 0.42
N SER A 21 -32.08 -21.26 1.41
CA SER A 21 -32.37 -20.39 2.55
C SER A 21 -32.50 -18.92 2.16
N ARG A 22 -31.54 -18.40 1.37
CA ARG A 22 -31.55 -17.01 0.87
C ARG A 22 -32.75 -16.72 -0.02
N SER A 23 -33.10 -17.64 -0.91
CA SER A 23 -34.26 -17.45 -1.79
C SER A 23 -35.59 -17.51 -1.02
N ALA A 24 -35.71 -18.36 -0.01
CA ALA A 24 -36.91 -18.44 0.82
C ALA A 24 -37.10 -17.15 1.63
N GLN A 25 -36.01 -16.63 2.19
CA GLN A 25 -36.01 -15.35 2.92
C GLN A 25 -36.39 -14.18 2.02
N ALA A 26 -35.79 -14.07 0.83
CA ALA A 26 -36.10 -13.00 -0.12
C ALA A 26 -37.57 -13.02 -0.60
N ARG A 27 -38.16 -14.21 -0.78
CA ARG A 27 -39.57 -14.32 -1.18
C ARG A 27 -40.55 -14.12 -0.03
N ALA A 28 -40.17 -14.48 1.19
CA ALA A 28 -40.94 -14.20 2.39
C ALA A 28 -41.07 -12.69 2.61
N GLU A 29 -39.95 -11.98 2.47
CA GLU A 29 -39.89 -10.51 2.59
C GLU A 29 -40.67 -9.81 1.47
N ALA A 30 -40.52 -10.25 0.22
CA ALA A 30 -41.23 -9.66 -0.91
C ALA A 30 -42.75 -9.88 -0.89
N ASN A 31 -43.23 -10.97 -0.26
CA ASN A 31 -44.65 -11.32 -0.22
C ASN A 31 -45.29 -11.08 1.17
N GLY A 32 -44.53 -10.59 2.16
CA GLY A 32 -45.03 -10.35 3.52
C GLY A 32 -45.52 -11.61 4.25
N VAL A 33 -44.97 -12.79 3.92
CA VAL A 33 -45.38 -14.09 4.46
C VAL A 33 -44.24 -14.76 5.22
N ASP A 34 -44.55 -15.74 6.08
CA ASP A 34 -43.54 -16.44 6.87
C ASP A 34 -42.61 -17.31 5.99
N ILE A 35 -41.33 -17.37 6.36
CA ILE A 35 -40.30 -18.13 5.62
C ILE A 35 -40.69 -19.61 5.51
N ASN A 36 -41.29 -20.20 6.55
CA ASN A 36 -41.66 -21.61 6.53
C ASN A 36 -42.88 -21.88 5.63
N SER A 37 -43.74 -20.89 5.39
CA SER A 37 -44.83 -21.03 4.40
C SER A 37 -44.30 -21.10 2.97
N ILE A 38 -43.23 -20.35 2.66
CA ILE A 38 -42.54 -20.42 1.37
C ILE A 38 -41.84 -21.78 1.21
N LEU A 39 -41.10 -22.23 2.22
CA LEU A 39 -40.44 -23.54 2.19
C LEU A 39 -41.47 -24.68 2.04
N SER A 40 -42.59 -24.61 2.75
CA SER A 40 -43.68 -25.60 2.63
C SER A 40 -44.36 -25.58 1.27
N SER A 41 -44.47 -24.41 0.63
CA SER A 41 -45.00 -24.28 -0.74
C SER A 41 -44.11 -24.98 -1.78
N TRP A 42 -42.80 -25.01 -1.53
CA TRP A 42 -41.83 -25.65 -2.42
C TRP A 42 -41.75 -27.16 -2.22
N SER A 43 -41.97 -27.65 -0.99
CA SER A 43 -42.04 -29.09 -0.72
C SER A 43 -43.37 -29.70 -1.17
N SER A 44 -44.48 -28.97 -1.09
CA SER A 44 -45.84 -29.46 -1.42
C SER A 44 -46.33 -29.12 -2.83
N GLY A 45 -45.65 -28.23 -3.56
CA GLY A 45 -46.00 -27.84 -4.93
C GLY A 45 -47.27 -26.99 -5.05
N SER A 46 -47.78 -26.41 -3.96
CA SER A 46 -48.97 -25.55 -3.96
C SER A 46 -48.60 -24.07 -3.83
N PRO A 47 -49.20 -23.13 -4.59
CA PRO A 47 -48.87 -21.72 -4.50
C PRO A 47 -49.17 -21.15 -3.10
N ALA A 48 -48.21 -20.43 -2.51
CA ALA A 48 -48.46 -19.64 -1.31
C ALA A 48 -49.46 -18.53 -1.63
N ALA A 49 -50.66 -18.62 -1.06
CA ALA A 49 -51.69 -17.60 -1.22
C ALA A 49 -51.34 -16.37 -0.35
N PRO A 50 -51.45 -15.13 -0.88
CA PRO A 50 -51.30 -13.93 -0.07
C PRO A 50 -52.49 -13.82 0.89
N VAL A 51 -52.21 -13.70 2.19
CA VAL A 51 -53.24 -13.34 3.17
C VAL A 51 -53.44 -11.83 3.08
N ALA A 52 -54.66 -11.41 2.72
CA ALA A 52 -55.07 -10.03 2.73
C ALA A 52 -55.09 -9.50 4.17
N THR A 53 -54.29 -8.48 4.46
CA THR A 53 -54.31 -7.78 5.74
C THR A 53 -55.60 -6.97 5.85
N GLU A 54 -56.47 -7.39 6.75
CA GLU A 54 -57.69 -6.67 7.13
C GLU A 54 -57.29 -5.40 7.89
N VAL A 55 -57.66 -4.24 7.35
CA VAL A 55 -57.54 -2.93 7.97
C VAL A 55 -58.60 -2.85 9.07
N VAL A 56 -58.20 -2.70 10.33
CA VAL A 56 -59.10 -2.32 11.42
C VAL A 56 -58.64 -0.97 12.00
N GLU A 57 -59.60 -0.06 12.03
CA GLU A 57 -59.55 1.34 12.43
C GLU A 57 -59.07 1.60 13.87
N GLU A 58 -58.42 2.77 14.00
CA GLU A 58 -58.43 3.75 15.09
C GLU A 58 -59.33 3.52 16.33
N ALA A 59 -58.71 3.60 17.51
CA ALA A 59 -59.15 4.49 18.59
C ALA A 59 -58.02 4.69 19.62
N PRO A 60 -57.72 5.94 20.06
CA PRO A 60 -56.60 6.24 20.95
C PRO A 60 -57.01 6.13 22.41
N VAL A 61 -56.17 5.50 23.25
CA VAL A 61 -56.28 5.63 24.71
C VAL A 61 -54.93 6.06 25.26
N ALA A 62 -54.90 7.32 25.69
CA ALA A 62 -53.82 7.92 26.45
C ALA A 62 -53.57 7.12 27.72
N THR A 63 -52.33 6.66 27.89
CA THR A 63 -51.83 6.25 29.19
C THR A 63 -50.45 6.86 29.37
N GLU A 64 -50.39 7.84 30.26
CA GLU A 64 -49.20 8.51 30.74
C GLU A 64 -48.41 7.51 31.59
N VAL A 65 -47.30 6.99 31.04
CA VAL A 65 -46.30 6.24 31.80
C VAL A 65 -44.96 6.88 31.54
N VAL A 66 -44.49 7.60 32.55
CA VAL A 66 -43.10 8.03 32.70
C VAL A 66 -42.27 6.77 32.89
N GLU A 67 -41.59 6.34 31.84
CA GLU A 67 -40.49 5.38 31.93
C GLU A 67 -39.31 5.86 31.08
N GLU A 68 -38.13 5.59 31.61
CA GLU A 68 -36.80 6.04 31.23
C GLU A 68 -36.60 6.27 29.73
N ALA A 69 -36.11 7.47 29.40
CA ALA A 69 -35.55 7.74 28.08
C ALA A 69 -34.45 6.70 27.78
N PRO A 70 -34.62 5.81 26.79
CA PRO A 70 -33.46 5.24 26.15
C PRO A 70 -32.78 6.42 25.48
N VAL A 71 -31.51 6.64 25.83
CA VAL A 71 -30.64 7.50 25.04
C VAL A 71 -30.67 6.93 23.63
N ALA A 72 -31.52 7.51 22.78
CA ALA A 72 -31.43 7.33 21.36
C ALA A 72 -30.05 7.89 21.01
N THR A 73 -29.07 7.00 20.91
CA THR A 73 -27.97 7.19 19.99
C THR A 73 -28.64 7.43 18.65
N GLU A 74 -28.82 8.71 18.33
CA GLU A 74 -29.06 9.20 17.00
C GLU A 74 -27.87 8.66 16.20
N VAL A 75 -28.08 7.49 15.59
CA VAL A 75 -27.26 7.05 14.47
C VAL A 75 -27.59 8.09 13.42
N VAL A 76 -26.81 9.17 13.42
CA VAL A 76 -26.69 10.04 12.27
C VAL A 76 -26.25 9.09 11.18
N GLU A 77 -27.20 8.62 10.37
CA GLU A 77 -26.94 8.05 9.07
C GLU A 77 -26.20 9.15 8.33
N GLU A 78 -24.87 9.11 8.42
CA GLU A 78 -24.00 9.96 7.63
C GLU A 78 -24.45 9.71 6.20
N PHE A 79 -25.11 10.69 5.59
CA PHE A 79 -25.55 10.61 4.22
C PHE A 79 -24.29 10.65 3.36
N ILE A 80 -23.69 9.47 3.15
CA ILE A 80 -22.50 9.35 2.33
C ILE A 80 -22.98 9.37 0.88
N GLU A 81 -22.66 10.48 0.20
CA GLU A 81 -22.98 10.64 -1.20
C GLU A 81 -22.33 9.53 -2.06
N PRO A 82 -23.00 9.09 -3.14
CA PRO A 82 -22.49 8.03 -3.99
C PRO A 82 -21.11 8.39 -4.56
N PRO A 83 -20.26 7.39 -4.83
CA PRO A 83 -18.90 7.63 -5.27
C PRO A 83 -18.91 8.34 -6.62
N ALA A 84 -18.09 9.39 -6.72
CA ALA A 84 -17.81 10.02 -8.01
C ALA A 84 -17.13 9.03 -8.97
N ASP A 85 -17.21 9.33 -10.27
CA ASP A 85 -16.57 8.52 -11.30
C ASP A 85 -15.04 8.43 -11.10
N LEU A 86 -14.48 7.27 -11.41
CA LEU A 86 -13.07 6.96 -11.22
C LEU A 86 -12.18 7.90 -12.05
N PHE A 87 -12.59 8.26 -13.27
CA PHE A 87 -11.81 9.15 -14.12
C PHE A 87 -11.67 10.54 -13.48
N SER A 88 -12.75 11.06 -12.87
CA SER A 88 -12.70 12.32 -12.12
C SER A 88 -11.70 12.24 -10.96
N LYS A 89 -11.76 11.16 -10.17
CA LYS A 89 -10.83 10.97 -9.04
C LYS A 89 -9.38 10.92 -9.50
N VAL A 90 -9.10 10.18 -10.57
CA VAL A 90 -7.76 10.06 -11.17
C VAL A 90 -7.29 11.41 -11.72
N ALA A 91 -8.13 12.14 -12.44
CA ALA A 91 -7.78 13.45 -13.00
C ALA A 91 -7.46 14.47 -11.89
N ARG A 92 -8.25 14.52 -10.82
CA ARG A 92 -8.00 15.39 -9.66
C ARG A 92 -6.74 15.00 -8.90
N ALA A 93 -6.50 13.71 -8.71
CA ALA A 93 -5.27 13.22 -8.08
C ALA A 93 -4.03 13.54 -8.92
N LEU A 94 -4.12 13.41 -10.25
CA LEU A 94 -3.05 13.77 -11.17
C LEU A 94 -2.75 15.28 -11.08
N GLN A 95 -3.77 16.13 -11.08
CA GLN A 95 -3.61 17.57 -10.92
C GLN A 95 -2.94 17.92 -9.59
N TYR A 96 -3.45 17.37 -8.48
CA TYR A 96 -2.88 17.56 -7.15
C TYR A 96 -1.41 17.13 -7.09
N GLY A 97 -1.13 15.89 -7.51
CA GLY A 97 0.20 15.31 -7.45
C GLY A 97 1.21 16.03 -8.35
N SER A 98 0.77 16.54 -9.50
CA SER A 98 1.62 17.36 -10.38
C SER A 98 2.00 18.68 -9.71
N LEU A 99 1.03 19.41 -9.14
CA LEU A 99 1.30 20.67 -8.43
C LEU A 99 2.18 20.46 -7.19
N PHE A 100 1.87 19.43 -6.40
CA PHE A 100 2.67 19.03 -5.26
C PHE A 100 4.09 18.64 -5.68
N GLY A 101 4.22 17.91 -6.79
CA GLY A 101 5.49 17.47 -7.34
C GLY A 101 6.39 18.59 -7.84
N ILE A 102 5.81 19.66 -8.40
CA ILE A 102 6.56 20.88 -8.76
C ILE A 102 7.15 21.50 -7.50
N ILE A 103 6.31 21.81 -6.51
CA ILE A 103 6.72 22.50 -5.27
C ILE A 103 7.80 21.68 -4.55
N THR A 104 7.54 20.40 -4.32
CA THR A 104 8.49 19.51 -3.66
C THR A 104 9.73 19.25 -4.51
N GLY A 105 9.63 19.32 -5.83
CA GLY A 105 10.77 19.22 -6.75
C GLY A 105 11.73 20.38 -6.60
N PHE A 106 11.22 21.61 -6.49
CA PHE A 106 12.03 22.79 -6.18
C PHE A 106 12.71 22.66 -4.82
N ILE A 107 11.97 22.24 -3.79
CA ILE A 107 12.52 22.05 -2.45
C ILE A 107 13.61 20.97 -2.46
N GLN A 108 13.37 19.83 -3.13
CA GLN A 108 14.35 18.75 -3.27
C GLN A 108 15.60 19.22 -4.01
N ALA A 109 15.44 19.96 -5.11
CA ALA A 109 16.55 20.43 -5.91
C ALA A 109 17.44 21.41 -5.13
N ILE A 110 16.84 22.31 -4.35
CA ILE A 110 17.55 23.23 -3.46
C ILE A 110 18.23 22.49 -2.30
N ALA A 111 17.53 21.53 -1.68
CA ALA A 111 18.08 20.76 -0.57
C ALA A 111 19.31 19.95 -1.01
N ILE A 112 19.24 19.27 -2.15
CA ILE A 112 20.36 18.54 -2.72
C ILE A 112 21.49 19.50 -3.09
N SER A 113 21.20 20.65 -3.69
CA SER A 113 22.26 21.59 -4.09
C SER A 113 22.98 22.25 -2.93
N THR A 114 22.33 22.37 -1.77
CA THR A 114 22.89 23.07 -0.60
C THR A 114 23.76 22.13 0.25
N TYR A 115 23.41 20.85 0.33
CA TYR A 115 24.00 19.93 1.29
C TYR A 115 24.91 18.85 0.68
N LEU A 116 24.88 18.63 -0.64
CA LEU A 116 25.59 17.52 -1.27
C LEU A 116 26.63 17.91 -2.32
N TYR A 117 26.78 19.19 -2.61
CA TYR A 117 27.75 19.71 -3.56
C TYR A 117 29.01 20.13 -2.79
N ASP A 118 30.08 19.34 -2.91
CA ASP A 118 31.33 19.48 -2.12
C ASP A 118 32.23 20.61 -2.68
N GLY A 119 32.02 20.96 -3.95
CA GLY A 119 32.71 22.07 -4.61
C GLY A 119 32.00 22.49 -5.89
N LEU A 120 31.96 23.80 -6.17
CA LEU A 120 31.42 24.37 -7.41
C LEU A 120 32.58 24.73 -8.34
N ILE A 121 32.54 24.18 -9.55
CA ILE A 121 33.53 24.38 -10.60
C ILE A 121 32.82 25.03 -11.77
N LEU A 122 33.37 26.12 -12.28
CA LEU A 122 32.90 26.73 -13.52
C LEU A 122 33.70 26.14 -14.68
N GLU A 123 33.03 25.44 -15.58
CA GLU A 123 33.67 24.90 -16.78
C GLU A 123 34.11 26.06 -17.69
N SER A 124 35.40 26.13 -18.03
CA SER A 124 35.99 27.27 -18.72
C SER A 124 35.48 27.45 -20.16
N GLU A 125 35.03 26.37 -20.80
CA GLU A 125 34.61 26.39 -22.20
C GLU A 125 33.11 26.69 -22.36
N THR A 126 32.28 26.14 -21.48
CA THR A 126 30.82 26.22 -21.59
C THR A 126 30.19 27.20 -20.59
N PHE A 127 30.97 27.68 -19.61
CA PHE A 127 30.49 28.41 -18.44
C PHE A 127 29.41 27.66 -17.63
N ASN A 128 29.35 26.32 -17.76
CA ASN A 128 28.45 25.51 -16.97
C ASN A 128 28.96 25.40 -15.53
N LEU A 129 28.02 25.51 -14.58
CA LEU A 129 28.29 25.25 -13.18
C LEU A 129 28.22 23.74 -12.93
N ILE A 130 29.36 23.14 -12.64
CA ILE A 130 29.53 21.72 -12.35
C ILE A 130 29.89 21.57 -10.88
N THR A 131 29.53 20.44 -10.29
CA THR A 131 29.88 20.15 -8.90
C THR A 131 30.38 18.74 -8.71
N GLU A 132 31.31 18.59 -7.79
CA GLU A 132 31.72 17.28 -7.30
C GLU A 132 30.68 16.73 -6.31
N TYR A 133 30.37 15.44 -6.44
CA TYR A 133 29.40 14.76 -5.58
C TYR A 133 29.81 13.32 -5.28
N LYS A 134 29.37 12.78 -4.13
CA LYS A 134 29.50 11.35 -3.84
C LYS A 134 28.25 10.62 -4.34
N LYS A 135 28.42 9.72 -5.31
CA LYS A 135 27.31 9.01 -5.99
C LYS A 135 26.33 8.35 -5.03
N THR A 136 26.83 7.59 -4.06
CA THR A 136 25.99 6.88 -3.09
C THR A 136 25.21 7.85 -2.20
N THR A 137 25.88 8.85 -1.63
CA THR A 137 25.26 9.86 -0.77
C THR A 137 24.17 10.64 -1.52
N TYR A 138 24.44 11.01 -2.78
CA TYR A 138 23.47 11.70 -3.63
C TYR A 138 22.20 10.89 -3.87
N ILE A 139 22.34 9.63 -4.30
CA ILE A 139 21.20 8.76 -4.58
C ILE A 139 20.40 8.52 -3.29
N VAL A 140 21.08 8.24 -2.17
CA VAL A 140 20.42 7.99 -0.87
C VAL A 140 19.68 9.23 -0.38
N ALA A 141 20.32 10.41 -0.40
CA ALA A 141 19.70 11.64 0.08
C ALA A 141 18.47 12.01 -0.76
N LEU A 142 18.57 11.92 -2.09
CA LEU A 142 17.43 12.18 -2.96
C LEU A 142 16.31 11.16 -2.73
N THR A 143 16.66 9.89 -2.56
CA THR A 143 15.68 8.83 -2.26
C THR A 143 14.93 9.10 -0.96
N LEU A 144 15.63 9.48 0.11
CA LEU A 144 15.02 9.79 1.40
C LEU A 144 14.12 11.04 1.32
N LEU A 145 14.56 12.09 0.64
CA LEU A 145 13.76 13.29 0.43
C LEU A 145 12.49 13.00 -0.38
N THR A 146 12.61 12.28 -1.51
CA THR A 146 11.46 11.85 -2.30
C THR A 146 10.51 11.00 -1.47
N THR A 147 11.04 10.12 -0.61
CA THR A 147 10.25 9.28 0.29
C THR A 147 9.45 10.10 1.30
N PHE A 148 10.10 11.07 1.95
CA PHE A 148 9.44 11.99 2.87
C PHE A 148 8.26 12.72 2.20
N PHE A 149 8.48 13.27 1.00
CA PHE A 149 7.41 13.96 0.27
C PHE A 149 6.33 13.02 -0.26
N ALA A 150 6.67 11.79 -0.65
CA ALA A 150 5.70 10.78 -1.04
C ALA A 150 4.76 10.41 0.13
N VAL A 151 5.28 10.27 1.36
CA VAL A 151 4.45 10.05 2.56
C VAL A 151 3.48 11.21 2.77
N ILE A 152 3.96 12.46 2.67
CA ILE A 152 3.10 13.64 2.81
C ILE A 152 2.02 13.66 1.71
N ASN A 153 2.38 13.39 0.46
CA ASN A 153 1.46 13.33 -0.67
C ASN A 153 0.35 12.30 -0.44
N THR A 154 0.73 11.05 -0.16
CA THR A 154 -0.22 9.93 -0.01
C THR A 154 -1.20 10.12 1.16
N VAL A 155 -0.76 10.75 2.25
CA VAL A 155 -1.63 11.10 3.39
C VAL A 155 -2.59 12.24 3.02
N ASN A 156 -2.09 13.26 2.33
CA ASN A 156 -2.86 14.47 2.06
C ASN A 156 -3.82 14.34 0.88
N VAL A 157 -3.45 13.64 -0.20
CA VAL A 157 -4.26 13.57 -1.43
C VAL A 157 -5.68 13.09 -1.13
N LYS A 158 -5.83 12.05 -0.30
CA LYS A 158 -7.13 11.45 0.03
C LYS A 158 -7.98 12.41 0.87
N LYS A 159 -7.37 13.02 1.89
CA LYS A 159 -8.03 14.01 2.77
C LYS A 159 -8.48 15.24 2.00
N LEU A 160 -7.64 15.74 1.10
CA LEU A 160 -7.90 16.93 0.31
C LEU A 160 -8.98 16.67 -0.75
N LEU A 161 -8.95 15.52 -1.42
CA LEU A 161 -9.99 15.14 -2.38
C LEU A 161 -11.34 14.99 -1.69
N GLU A 162 -11.39 14.34 -0.52
CA GLU A 162 -12.61 14.17 0.28
C GLU A 162 -13.19 15.52 0.75
N ALA A 163 -12.34 16.43 1.23
CA ALA A 163 -12.79 17.72 1.75
C ALA A 163 -13.27 18.71 0.68
N ASN A 164 -12.74 18.62 -0.55
CA ASN A 164 -13.00 19.60 -1.61
C ASN A 164 -13.96 19.10 -2.69
N PHE A 165 -14.17 17.79 -2.81
CA PHE A 165 -14.99 17.22 -3.86
C PHE A 165 -15.93 16.13 -3.33
N ILE A 166 -17.20 16.34 -3.59
CA ILE A 166 -18.28 15.40 -3.28
C ILE A 166 -18.02 14.02 -3.91
N GLY A 167 -18.23 12.94 -3.16
CA GLY A 167 -18.07 11.57 -3.64
C GLY A 167 -16.61 11.15 -3.94
N HIS A 168 -15.61 11.99 -3.63
CA HIS A 168 -14.18 11.69 -3.85
C HIS A 168 -13.49 11.05 -2.63
N GLY A 169 -14.24 10.78 -1.56
CA GLY A 169 -13.75 10.08 -0.38
C GLY A 169 -13.23 8.67 -0.69
N ILE A 170 -12.17 8.28 0.03
CA ILE A 170 -11.55 6.96 -0.08
C ILE A 170 -11.34 6.39 1.32
N LYS A 171 -11.79 5.15 1.53
CA LYS A 171 -11.53 4.36 2.74
C LYS A 171 -10.06 3.94 2.72
N THR A 172 -9.21 4.72 3.37
CA THR A 172 -7.82 4.34 3.67
C THR A 172 -7.41 4.88 5.03
N SER A 173 -6.67 4.07 5.79
CA SER A 173 -6.09 4.51 7.06
C SER A 173 -4.81 5.33 6.83
N ASP A 174 -4.49 6.25 7.74
CA ASP A 174 -3.24 7.03 7.69
C ASP A 174 -2.01 6.11 7.70
N ARG A 175 -2.05 5.02 8.48
CA ARG A 175 -0.97 4.03 8.54
C ARG A 175 -0.70 3.40 7.17
N GLU A 176 -1.76 3.08 6.44
CA GLU A 176 -1.63 2.49 5.12
C GLU A 176 -1.11 3.49 4.09
N SER A 177 -1.59 4.74 4.13
CA SER A 177 -1.05 5.81 3.30
C SER A 177 0.44 6.04 3.56
N ILE A 178 0.88 6.04 4.82
CA ILE A 178 2.31 6.13 5.18
C ILE A 178 3.10 4.96 4.58
N PHE A 179 2.59 3.73 4.70
CA PHE A 179 3.25 2.55 4.15
C PHE A 179 3.38 2.64 2.61
N GLN A 180 2.28 3.03 1.94
CA GLN A 180 2.25 3.23 0.50
C GLN A 180 3.22 4.33 0.05
N GLY A 181 3.20 5.49 0.71
CA GLY A 181 4.09 6.61 0.43
C GLY A 181 5.56 6.24 0.65
N THR A 182 5.85 5.45 1.69
CA THR A 182 7.22 4.96 1.94
C THR A 182 7.68 4.05 0.81
N GLY A 183 6.89 3.05 0.42
CA GLY A 183 7.26 2.10 -0.63
C GLY A 183 7.44 2.76 -2.00
N LEU A 184 6.46 3.57 -2.42
CA LEU A 184 6.53 4.28 -3.70
C LEU A 184 7.63 5.35 -3.71
N GLY A 185 7.84 6.01 -2.57
CA GLY A 185 8.88 7.01 -2.39
C GLY A 185 10.29 6.45 -2.53
N LEU A 186 10.57 5.31 -1.91
CA LEU A 186 11.86 4.62 -2.03
C LEU A 186 12.09 4.15 -3.47
N MET A 187 11.05 3.61 -4.11
CA MET A 187 11.11 3.18 -5.51
C MET A 187 11.41 4.34 -6.45
N PHE A 188 10.58 5.39 -6.46
CA PHE A 188 10.74 6.49 -7.40
C PHE A 188 11.92 7.39 -7.08
N GLY A 189 12.26 7.56 -5.80
CA GLY A 189 13.45 8.28 -5.38
C GLY A 189 14.75 7.64 -5.88
N SER A 190 14.86 6.31 -5.74
CA SER A 190 16.03 5.57 -6.25
C SER A 190 16.12 5.58 -7.78
N ILE A 191 14.99 5.40 -8.47
CA ILE A 191 14.91 5.55 -9.94
C ILE A 191 15.38 6.95 -10.36
N THR A 192 14.94 7.99 -9.67
CA THR A 192 15.31 9.38 -9.97
C THR A 192 16.80 9.62 -9.77
N GLY A 193 17.35 9.21 -8.64
CA GLY A 193 18.79 9.36 -8.35
C GLY A 193 19.66 8.61 -9.35
N PHE A 194 19.28 7.39 -9.70
CA PHE A 194 19.99 6.61 -10.71
C PHE A 194 19.90 7.26 -12.10
N PHE A 195 18.70 7.70 -12.51
CA PHE A 195 18.50 8.35 -13.80
C PHE A 195 19.33 9.62 -13.94
N ILE A 196 19.38 10.47 -12.92
CA ILE A 196 20.14 11.74 -12.97
C ILE A 196 21.64 11.43 -13.06
N THR A 197 22.15 10.59 -12.17
CA THR A 197 23.59 10.26 -12.13
C THR A 197 24.04 9.51 -13.38
N SER A 198 23.17 8.73 -14.02
CA SER A 198 23.49 8.03 -15.27
C SER A 198 23.33 8.87 -16.53
N SER A 199 22.44 9.88 -16.53
CA SER A 199 22.13 10.65 -17.74
C SER A 199 23.03 11.87 -17.92
N ILE A 200 23.47 12.49 -16.83
CA ILE A 200 24.32 13.70 -16.87
C ILE A 200 25.52 13.65 -15.93
N GLY A 201 25.65 12.61 -15.12
CA GLY A 201 26.83 12.43 -14.30
C GLY A 201 28.04 12.09 -15.17
N GLN A 202 29.16 12.76 -14.91
CA GLN A 202 30.44 12.47 -15.53
C GLN A 202 31.35 11.79 -14.49
N THR A 203 32.16 10.84 -14.95
CA THR A 203 33.15 10.16 -14.12
C THR A 203 34.51 10.42 -14.72
N ILE A 204 35.42 10.99 -13.95
CA ILE A 204 36.81 11.20 -14.34
C ILE A 204 37.63 10.13 -13.62
N GLU A 205 38.26 9.27 -14.41
CA GLU A 205 39.17 8.25 -13.91
C GLU A 205 40.49 8.91 -13.44
N PRO A 206 41.07 8.38 -12.36
CA PRO A 206 42.32 8.91 -11.83
C PRO A 206 43.47 8.65 -12.81
N ILE A 207 44.31 9.67 -12.99
CA ILE A 207 45.48 9.60 -13.88
C ILE A 207 46.64 8.90 -13.17
N LEU A 208 46.80 9.16 -11.87
CA LEU A 208 47.79 8.53 -11.01
C LEU A 208 47.10 7.49 -10.11
N PRO A 209 47.80 6.38 -9.73
CA PRO A 209 47.23 5.35 -8.87
C PRO A 209 46.73 5.83 -7.49
N GLU A 210 47.20 7.00 -7.04
CA GLU A 210 46.86 7.57 -5.73
C GLU A 210 45.75 8.62 -5.79
N ASP A 211 45.31 9.03 -6.99
CA ASP A 211 44.24 10.01 -7.14
C ASP A 211 42.86 9.34 -6.99
N PRO A 212 41.89 10.02 -6.36
CA PRO A 212 40.52 9.51 -6.28
C PRO A 212 39.78 9.64 -7.62
N THR A 213 38.83 8.73 -7.88
CA THR A 213 37.85 8.90 -8.97
C THR A 213 36.93 10.08 -8.64
N LEU A 214 36.82 11.05 -9.55
CA LEU A 214 35.97 12.23 -9.37
C LEU A 214 34.63 12.01 -10.09
N PHE A 215 33.53 12.30 -9.39
CA PHE A 215 32.20 12.30 -9.98
C PHE A 215 31.69 13.73 -10.06
N LEU A 216 31.34 14.14 -11.27
CA LEU A 216 30.92 15.50 -11.58
C LEU A 216 29.48 15.53 -12.06
N LEU A 217 28.74 16.56 -11.66
CA LEU A 217 27.34 16.74 -12.03
C LEU A 217 27.06 18.20 -12.44
N PRO A 218 26.43 18.45 -13.60
CA PRO A 218 25.96 19.79 -13.95
C PRO A 218 24.85 20.25 -13.01
N VAL A 219 25.05 21.37 -12.30
CA VAL A 219 24.13 21.85 -11.25
C VAL A 219 22.75 22.18 -11.83
N PHE A 220 22.69 22.99 -12.89
CA PHE A 220 21.42 23.34 -13.53
C PHE A 220 20.74 22.14 -14.20
N GLY A 221 21.53 21.25 -14.80
CA GLY A 221 21.02 20.03 -15.44
C GLY A 221 20.40 19.07 -14.42
N SER A 222 21.03 18.93 -13.26
CA SER A 222 20.53 18.15 -12.11
C SER A 222 19.26 18.77 -11.54
N PHE A 223 19.28 20.08 -11.27
CA PHE A 223 18.16 20.84 -10.70
C PHE A 223 16.85 20.60 -11.47
N TRP A 224 16.86 20.83 -12.79
CA TRP A 224 15.65 20.69 -13.60
C TRP A 224 15.18 19.24 -13.74
N ARG A 225 16.11 18.27 -13.74
CA ARG A 225 15.75 16.84 -13.75
C ARG A 225 15.08 16.43 -12.44
N ILE A 226 15.56 16.93 -11.30
CA ILE A 226 14.90 16.70 -9.99
C ILE A 226 13.47 17.27 -10.03
N VAL A 227 13.29 18.51 -10.50
CA VAL A 227 11.95 19.14 -10.58
C VAL A 227 11.02 18.33 -11.51
N LEU A 228 11.50 17.95 -12.69
CA LEU A 228 10.71 17.20 -13.67
C LEU A 228 10.33 15.81 -13.15
N MET A 229 11.29 15.07 -12.60
CA MET A 229 11.05 13.73 -12.07
C MET A 229 10.17 13.76 -10.81
N SER A 230 10.35 14.76 -9.94
CA SER A 230 9.46 14.96 -8.79
C SER A 230 8.03 15.26 -9.23
N THR A 231 7.84 16.10 -10.25
CA THR A 231 6.52 16.39 -10.83
C THR A 231 5.86 15.12 -11.35
N LEU A 232 6.57 14.34 -12.17
CA LEU A 232 6.07 13.10 -12.75
C LEU A 232 5.74 12.06 -11.66
N PHE A 233 6.68 11.79 -10.77
CA PHE A 233 6.52 10.71 -9.79
C PHE A 233 5.55 11.06 -8.68
N GLN A 234 5.48 12.30 -8.22
CA GLN A 234 4.44 12.70 -7.26
C GLN A 234 3.04 12.65 -7.87
N ALA A 235 2.89 12.98 -9.16
CA ALA A 235 1.65 12.79 -9.89
C ALA A 235 1.24 11.30 -9.95
N LEU A 236 2.18 10.42 -10.30
CA LEU A 236 1.96 8.97 -10.30
C LEU A 236 1.64 8.43 -8.90
N ILE A 237 2.35 8.87 -7.86
CA ILE A 237 2.09 8.49 -6.47
C ILE A 237 0.67 8.85 -6.06
N SER A 238 0.20 10.06 -6.38
CA SER A 238 -1.18 10.48 -6.08
C SER A 238 -2.20 9.61 -6.80
N VAL A 239 -1.99 9.32 -8.09
CA VAL A 239 -2.89 8.45 -8.87
C VAL A 239 -2.93 7.02 -8.30
N ILE A 240 -1.77 6.42 -8.04
CA ILE A 240 -1.68 5.08 -7.45
C ILE A 240 -2.34 5.05 -6.06
N SER A 241 -2.24 6.14 -5.30
CA SER A 241 -2.90 6.28 -3.98
C SER A 241 -4.42 6.24 -4.06
N ILE A 242 -5.00 6.80 -5.12
CA ILE A 242 -6.43 6.70 -5.38
C ILE A 242 -6.82 5.31 -5.87
N LEU A 243 -6.06 4.74 -6.82
CA LEU A 243 -6.37 3.46 -7.44
C LEU A 243 -6.33 2.26 -6.47
N LEU A 244 -5.47 2.31 -5.44
CA LEU A 244 -5.39 1.25 -4.43
C LEU A 244 -6.38 1.41 -3.27
N GLY A 245 -7.16 2.50 -3.27
CA GLY A 245 -8.15 2.78 -2.24
C GLY A 245 -9.54 2.28 -2.61
N VAL A 246 -10.37 2.03 -1.59
CA VAL A 246 -11.80 1.71 -1.78
C VAL A 246 -12.60 3.01 -1.71
N PRO A 247 -13.44 3.36 -2.70
CA PRO A 247 -14.31 4.53 -2.64
C PRO A 247 -15.24 4.54 -1.41
N LYS A 248 -15.47 5.71 -0.81
CA LYS A 248 -16.58 5.92 0.13
C LYS A 248 -17.91 6.06 -0.64
N GLY A 249 -19.02 5.67 -0.01
CA GLY A 249 -20.38 5.82 -0.57
C GLY A 249 -20.88 4.65 -1.41
N LEU A 250 -20.13 3.54 -1.45
CA LEU A 250 -20.59 2.31 -2.08
C LEU A 250 -21.70 1.66 -1.25
N GLU A 251 -22.63 0.97 -1.92
CA GLU A 251 -23.58 0.10 -1.24
C GLU A 251 -22.85 -1.03 -0.51
N LEU A 252 -23.43 -1.56 0.59
CA LEU A 252 -22.80 -2.57 1.45
C LEU A 252 -22.22 -3.76 0.65
N PHE A 253 -22.98 -4.26 -0.32
CA PHE A 253 -22.56 -5.38 -1.17
C PHE A 253 -21.36 -5.01 -2.07
N GLU A 254 -21.42 -3.86 -2.74
CA GLU A 254 -20.35 -3.37 -3.61
C GLU A 254 -19.07 -3.06 -2.81
N GLU A 255 -19.22 -2.56 -1.59
CA GLU A 255 -18.11 -2.30 -0.70
C GLU A 255 -17.38 -3.59 -0.31
N GLU A 256 -18.11 -4.65 0.08
CA GLU A 256 -17.50 -5.94 0.43
C GLU A 256 -16.70 -6.52 -0.74
N GLU A 257 -17.26 -6.49 -1.96
CA GLU A 257 -16.56 -6.93 -3.16
C GLU A 257 -15.33 -6.07 -3.47
N ALA A 258 -15.45 -4.75 -3.37
CA ALA A 258 -14.34 -3.83 -3.60
C ALA A 258 -13.20 -4.06 -2.60
N VAL A 259 -13.50 -4.32 -1.34
CA VAL A 259 -12.51 -4.66 -0.30
C VAL A 259 -11.80 -5.98 -0.63
N ILE A 260 -12.52 -7.01 -1.10
CA ILE A 260 -11.92 -8.28 -1.51
C ILE A 260 -10.97 -8.09 -2.69
N ILE A 261 -11.40 -7.37 -3.73
CA ILE A 261 -10.58 -7.08 -4.92
C ILE A 261 -9.33 -6.31 -4.52
N ARG A 262 -9.50 -5.24 -3.73
CA ARG A 262 -8.41 -4.41 -3.24
C ARG A 262 -7.42 -5.20 -2.40
N ASN A 263 -7.88 -6.07 -1.50
CA ASN A 263 -6.99 -6.94 -0.72
C ASN A 263 -6.19 -7.91 -1.60
N ARG A 264 -6.77 -8.39 -2.71
CA ARG A 264 -6.05 -9.22 -3.69
C ARG A 264 -4.99 -8.42 -4.45
N ILE A 265 -5.33 -7.22 -4.92
CA ILE A 265 -4.41 -6.33 -5.64
C ILE A 265 -3.26 -5.89 -4.73
N THR A 266 -3.59 -5.36 -3.55
CA THR A 266 -2.61 -4.95 -2.54
C THR A 266 -1.76 -6.13 -2.10
N GLY A 267 -2.34 -7.31 -1.86
CA GLY A 267 -1.57 -8.52 -1.56
C GLY A 267 -0.57 -8.89 -2.66
N SER A 268 -1.01 -8.84 -3.92
CA SER A 268 -0.17 -9.15 -5.09
C SER A 268 0.94 -8.12 -5.33
N ALA A 269 0.72 -6.84 -5.02
CA ALA A 269 1.70 -5.78 -5.19
C ALA A 269 2.66 -5.62 -3.99
N VAL A 270 2.15 -5.76 -2.76
CA VAL A 270 2.92 -5.57 -1.53
C VAL A 270 3.94 -6.69 -1.33
N ILE A 271 3.63 -7.93 -1.73
CA ILE A 271 4.57 -9.05 -1.54
C ILE A 271 5.86 -8.84 -2.38
N PRO A 272 5.81 -8.60 -3.71
CA PRO A 272 7.01 -8.33 -4.51
C PRO A 272 7.74 -7.06 -4.10
N LEU A 273 7.03 -5.95 -3.85
CA LEU A 273 7.66 -4.69 -3.44
C LEU A 273 8.35 -4.82 -2.06
N GLY A 274 7.69 -5.51 -1.12
CA GLY A 274 8.27 -5.83 0.18
C GLY A 274 9.50 -6.73 0.05
N ALA A 275 9.46 -7.73 -0.84
CA ALA A 275 10.60 -8.60 -1.09
C ALA A 275 11.79 -7.84 -1.71
N ILE A 276 11.53 -6.94 -2.66
CA ILE A 276 12.59 -6.10 -3.27
C ILE A 276 13.19 -5.16 -2.23
N LEU A 277 12.37 -4.52 -1.40
CA LEU A 277 12.86 -3.62 -0.35
C LEU A 277 13.67 -4.36 0.71
N VAL A 278 13.10 -5.41 1.31
CA VAL A 278 13.77 -6.16 2.39
C VAL A 278 14.99 -6.90 1.85
N GLY A 279 14.86 -7.56 0.70
CA GLY A 279 15.97 -8.24 0.04
C GLY A 279 17.07 -7.28 -0.39
N GLY A 280 16.71 -6.09 -0.90
CA GLY A 280 17.66 -5.04 -1.27
C GLY A 280 18.42 -4.49 -0.07
N ILE A 281 17.73 -4.20 1.06
CA ILE A 281 18.38 -3.75 2.30
C ILE A 281 19.36 -4.81 2.81
N ILE A 282 18.92 -6.08 2.86
CA ILE A 282 19.78 -7.19 3.29
C ILE A 282 20.99 -7.30 2.36
N ALA A 283 20.79 -7.20 1.04
CA ALA A 283 21.87 -7.27 0.07
C ALA A 283 22.91 -6.15 0.28
N VAL A 284 22.48 -4.91 0.50
CA VAL A 284 23.38 -3.79 0.78
C VAL A 284 24.18 -4.02 2.06
N LEU A 285 23.53 -4.48 3.14
CA LEU A 285 24.23 -4.78 4.41
C LEU A 285 25.27 -5.87 4.23
N ILE A 286 24.92 -6.95 3.53
CA ILE A 286 25.86 -8.04 3.22
C ILE A 286 27.01 -7.50 2.36
N SER A 287 26.74 -6.76 1.28
CA SER A 287 27.76 -6.17 0.42
C SER A 287 28.73 -5.28 1.20
N GLN A 288 28.25 -4.49 2.15
CA GLN A 288 29.11 -3.63 2.97
C GLN A 288 30.08 -4.46 3.82
N VAL A 289 29.62 -5.58 4.39
CA VAL A 289 30.49 -6.51 5.12
C VAL A 289 31.55 -7.10 4.19
N PHE A 290 31.17 -7.57 3.01
CA PHE A 290 32.12 -8.18 2.05
C PHE A 290 33.17 -7.19 1.54
N ILE A 291 32.79 -5.93 1.30
CA ILE A 291 33.73 -4.88 0.86
C ILE A 291 34.74 -4.56 1.98
N ASN A 292 34.26 -4.39 3.21
CA ASN A 292 35.11 -4.04 4.34
C ASN A 292 36.00 -5.21 4.82
N PHE A 293 35.58 -6.46 4.59
CA PHE A 293 36.24 -7.67 5.10
C PHE A 293 36.46 -8.70 3.99
N HIS A 294 37.09 -8.28 2.89
CA HIS A 294 37.31 -9.14 1.73
C HIS A 294 38.14 -10.40 2.07
N ASP A 295 39.07 -10.30 3.02
CA ASP A 295 39.87 -11.45 3.50
C ASP A 295 39.03 -12.55 4.15
N TYR A 296 37.88 -12.19 4.74
CA TYR A 296 36.96 -13.12 5.39
C TYR A 296 35.78 -13.51 4.50
N ALA A 297 35.74 -13.06 3.25
CA ALA A 297 34.70 -13.41 2.29
C ALA A 297 34.42 -14.94 2.21
N PRO A 298 35.44 -15.82 2.21
CA PRO A 298 35.20 -17.27 2.21
C PRO A 298 34.51 -17.77 3.49
N LEU A 299 34.85 -17.22 4.66
CA LEU A 299 34.25 -17.57 5.94
C LEU A 299 32.79 -17.12 5.99
N PHE A 300 32.50 -15.89 5.56
CA PHE A 300 31.12 -15.40 5.48
C PHE A 300 30.28 -16.19 4.50
N ALA A 301 30.83 -16.55 3.34
CA ALA A 301 30.14 -17.41 2.38
C ALA A 301 29.76 -18.77 2.99
N LEU A 302 30.65 -19.36 3.79
CA LEU A 302 30.39 -20.62 4.49
C LEU A 302 29.29 -20.46 5.57
N ILE A 303 29.37 -19.42 6.40
CA ILE A 303 28.36 -19.13 7.44
C ILE A 303 26.98 -18.86 6.83
N ILE A 304 26.92 -18.04 5.78
CA ILE A 304 25.66 -17.70 5.09
C ILE A 304 25.09 -18.97 4.43
N SER A 305 25.92 -19.78 3.76
CA SER A 305 25.46 -21.04 3.15
C SER A 305 24.94 -22.01 4.20
N ALA A 306 25.63 -22.15 5.34
CA ALA A 306 25.17 -22.98 6.45
C ALA A 306 23.85 -22.48 7.03
N ALA A 307 23.68 -21.17 7.20
CA ALA A 307 22.43 -20.57 7.67
C ALA A 307 21.27 -20.80 6.69
N ILE A 308 21.50 -20.63 5.38
CA ILE A 308 20.49 -20.92 4.35
C ILE A 308 20.11 -22.39 4.36
N LEU A 309 21.08 -23.31 4.41
CA LEU A 309 20.83 -24.75 4.45
C LEU A 309 20.05 -25.16 5.71
N LEU A 310 20.42 -24.63 6.87
CA LEU A 310 19.70 -24.88 8.12
C LEU A 310 18.27 -24.35 8.04
N PHE A 311 18.08 -23.17 7.46
CA PHE A 311 16.77 -22.58 7.23
C PHE A 311 15.93 -23.42 6.25
N SER A 312 16.48 -23.79 5.09
CA SER A 312 15.81 -24.66 4.12
C SER A 312 15.44 -26.02 4.73
N ALA A 313 16.30 -26.59 5.59
CA ALA A 313 16.01 -27.83 6.30
C ALA A 313 14.85 -27.67 7.29
N LEU A 314 14.83 -26.58 8.08
CA LEU A 314 13.74 -26.26 9.01
C LEU A 314 12.40 -26.04 8.27
N MET A 315 12.43 -25.33 7.15
CA MET A 315 11.23 -25.08 6.33
C MET A 315 10.76 -26.34 5.59
N SER A 316 11.69 -27.20 5.16
CA SER A 316 11.38 -28.47 4.48
C SER A 316 10.83 -29.54 5.42
N ALA A 317 11.03 -29.43 6.73
CA ALA A 317 10.59 -30.42 7.71
C ALA A 317 9.06 -30.45 7.94
N GLY A 318 8.30 -29.48 7.39
CA GLY A 318 6.86 -29.38 7.57
C GLY A 318 6.07 -29.20 6.26
N PRO A 319 5.91 -30.24 5.41
CA PRO A 319 5.28 -30.13 4.09
C PRO A 319 3.78 -29.76 4.11
N LYS A 320 3.16 -29.61 5.29
CA LYS A 320 1.75 -29.21 5.47
C LYS A 320 1.54 -28.06 6.46
N ILE A 321 2.62 -27.44 6.96
CA ILE A 321 2.50 -26.33 7.91
C ILE A 321 2.34 -25.05 7.09
N LYS A 322 1.19 -24.37 7.22
CA LYS A 322 1.01 -23.03 6.67
C LYS A 322 2.05 -22.13 7.32
N ILE A 323 2.96 -21.56 6.53
CA ILE A 323 3.94 -20.60 7.01
C ILE A 323 3.19 -19.42 7.64
N THR A 324 3.27 -19.30 8.96
CA THR A 324 2.57 -18.24 9.70
C THR A 324 3.38 -16.95 9.69
N LYS A 325 2.72 -15.81 9.90
CA LYS A 325 3.41 -14.50 10.05
C LYS A 325 4.49 -14.54 11.12
N ASN A 326 4.30 -15.34 12.17
CA ASN A 326 5.25 -15.50 13.26
C ASN A 326 6.51 -16.24 12.83
N GLU A 327 6.39 -17.28 11.99
CA GLU A 327 7.56 -18.01 11.46
C GLU A 327 8.39 -17.13 10.52
N VAL A 328 7.75 -16.31 9.69
CA VAL A 328 8.43 -15.32 8.86
C VAL A 328 9.13 -14.26 9.72
N LEU A 329 8.49 -13.79 10.79
CA LEU A 329 9.08 -12.83 11.73
C LEU A 329 10.28 -13.42 12.47
N ILE A 330 10.19 -14.65 12.97
CA ILE A 330 11.29 -15.35 13.66
C ILE A 330 12.47 -15.52 12.69
N THR A 331 12.20 -15.84 11.43
CA THR A 331 13.22 -15.96 10.39
C THR A 331 13.90 -14.62 10.11
N ALA A 332 13.12 -13.56 9.92
CA ALA A 332 13.64 -12.21 9.72
C ALA A 332 14.49 -11.77 10.91
N LEU A 333 14.05 -12.06 12.13
CA LEU A 333 14.79 -11.78 13.36
C LEU A 333 16.11 -12.56 13.42
N GLY A 334 16.10 -13.83 13.01
CA GLY A 334 17.31 -14.67 12.91
C GLY A 334 18.33 -14.11 11.91
N ILE A 335 17.88 -13.69 10.72
CA ILE A 335 18.74 -13.06 9.71
C ILE A 335 19.29 -11.72 10.21
N ILE A 336 18.46 -10.88 10.83
CA ILE A 336 18.90 -9.61 11.42
C ILE A 336 19.93 -9.87 12.52
N THR A 337 19.69 -10.83 13.40
CA THR A 337 20.61 -11.19 14.48
C THR A 337 21.95 -11.68 13.93
N LEU A 338 21.92 -12.55 12.92
CA LEU A 338 23.13 -13.01 12.23
C LEU A 338 23.90 -11.83 11.61
N THR A 339 23.18 -10.91 10.96
CA THR A 339 23.76 -9.70 10.37
C THR A 339 24.40 -8.81 11.44
N ILE A 340 23.75 -8.63 12.59
CA ILE A 340 24.29 -7.88 13.73
C ILE A 340 25.53 -8.57 14.31
N ILE A 341 25.52 -9.90 14.46
CA ILE A 341 26.68 -10.66 14.96
C ILE A 341 27.85 -10.50 13.99
N ILE A 342 27.62 -10.67 12.69
CA ILE A 342 28.64 -10.47 11.65
C ILE A 342 29.20 -9.04 11.72
N ALA A 343 28.32 -8.03 11.80
CA ALA A 343 28.72 -6.63 11.92
C ALA A 343 29.47 -6.32 13.23
N SER A 344 29.12 -6.98 14.34
CA SER A 344 29.75 -6.79 15.65
C SER A 344 31.13 -7.44 15.71
N VAL A 345 31.28 -8.65 15.14
CA VAL A 345 32.58 -9.31 15.00
C VAL A 345 33.51 -8.45 14.13
N ALA A 346 32.98 -7.97 13.00
CA ALA A 346 33.64 -6.98 12.15
C ALA A 346 34.11 -5.73 12.91
N ALA A 347 33.23 -5.14 13.73
CA ALA A 347 33.55 -3.94 14.51
C ALA A 347 34.54 -4.18 15.67
N SER A 348 34.61 -5.40 16.21
CA SER A 348 35.52 -5.74 17.32
C SER A 348 36.98 -5.92 16.93
N GLN A 349 37.27 -5.96 15.63
CA GLN A 349 38.60 -6.19 15.06
C GLN A 349 39.21 -4.89 14.47
N LEU A 350 38.58 -3.74 14.75
CA LEU A 350 39.03 -2.38 14.44
C LEU A 350 39.79 -1.81 15.65
#